data_AF-A0A0C2N720-F1
#
_entry.id   AF-A0A0C2N720-F1
#
_cell.length_a   1.000
_cell.length_b   1.000
_cell.length_c   1.000
_cell.angle_alpha   90.00
_cell.angle_beta   90.00
_cell.angle_gamma   90.00
#
_symmetry.space_group_name_H-M   'P 1'
#
loop_
_entity.id
_entity.type
_entity.pdbx_description
1 polymer ?
#
loop_
_entity_poly.entity_id
_entity_poly.type
_entity_poly.pdbx_seq_one_letter_code
_entity_poly.pdbx_strand_id
1 'polypeptide(L)'
;MVKLTWDPLLEAIATHYVEKCTLGHNTHRHNEYIQALQITGVGGKQNATWIGENIAWGVGNCGNLEKYVDCGDIFQGMKRWYLEAQNYDIVHNRCTDQCSLYTQIVWANTYSIGCGAKVCEGNKTILVCNYYPGGNQLKKLPYVIGIKCSHCPKTHRCTDNLCEDSVLSSVTPLDQPSPLETSLSNDTKIVKLQDDRSTESSVIPDEWTALGVNCIDFDSCNNKELWCILPNYNLMVLNYSETGFHHRALFNKYNFTHVTVNGETVWAVDDNRHVIYKEIGNHSWSQVDSGDLIISKIQTISFFVVWILTTDYHLYYRSEISRENGAGLSWSSVEFDSDRGIEDLTCGDSSCWIISKGKVYIRLGISNATPQGTYWLSLNTSMTRIFSGYRGYTIAKLKNIFENMDDNELYFWRTGIDVEKSSMGSGWLLIKFPPCRMIYIGDHILIASQPNFKMIYKNSYPGEIYNHVEDTTKSVTTTSLPDRLSSENKTVSSKNDIDEKISLISKFLKMYDANQTPNYPTTEDVTYTSIITTITEATSQQSNFVFILKSY
;
A
#
# COMPACT_ATOMS: atom_id res chain seq x y z
N MET A 1 24.65 -7.73 16.13
CA MET A 1 23.72 -7.90 14.99
C MET A 1 22.42 -7.25 15.40
N VAL A 2 21.95 -6.24 14.69
CA VAL A 2 20.66 -5.63 15.00
C VAL A 2 19.53 -6.61 14.64
N LYS A 3 18.47 -6.63 15.44
CA LYS A 3 17.27 -7.43 15.17
C LYS A 3 16.57 -6.81 13.95
N LEU A 4 16.41 -7.61 12.89
CA LEU A 4 15.66 -7.18 11.72
C LEU A 4 14.19 -6.97 12.09
N THR A 5 13.62 -5.87 11.62
CA THR A 5 12.21 -5.50 11.76
C THR A 5 11.58 -5.39 10.38
N TRP A 6 10.28 -5.68 10.29
CA TRP A 6 9.57 -5.58 9.01
C TRP A 6 9.33 -4.11 8.68
N ASP A 7 9.71 -3.68 7.47
CA ASP A 7 9.43 -2.34 6.95
C ASP A 7 8.43 -2.48 5.79
N PRO A 8 7.18 -2.02 5.98
CA PRO A 8 6.12 -2.15 4.98
C PRO A 8 6.38 -1.30 3.72
N LEU A 9 7.23 -0.27 3.79
CA LEU A 9 7.65 0.46 2.60
C LEU A 9 8.59 -0.38 1.74
N LEU A 10 9.54 -1.10 2.37
CA LEU A 10 10.43 -2.01 1.66
C LEU A 10 9.67 -3.19 1.06
N GLU A 11 8.65 -3.71 1.78
CA GLU A 11 7.71 -4.72 1.28
C GLU A 11 7.00 -4.19 0.05
N ALA A 12 6.42 -2.99 0.12
CA ALA A 12 5.65 -2.45 -0.99
C ALA A 12 6.48 -2.26 -2.25
N ILE A 13 7.72 -1.81 -2.11
CA ILE A 13 8.68 -1.70 -3.22
C ILE A 13 9.02 -3.08 -3.80
N ALA A 14 9.29 -4.08 -2.95
CA ALA A 14 9.61 -5.43 -3.39
C ALA A 14 8.41 -6.09 -4.10
N THR A 15 7.21 -5.95 -3.54
CA THR A 15 5.95 -6.41 -4.13
C THR A 15 5.73 -5.77 -5.49
N HIS A 16 5.81 -4.44 -5.58
CA HIS A 16 5.64 -3.74 -6.86
C HIS A 16 6.65 -4.22 -7.91
N TYR A 17 7.89 -4.50 -7.51
CA TYR A 17 8.90 -4.98 -8.44
C TYR A 17 8.64 -6.41 -8.94
N VAL A 18 8.22 -7.34 -8.07
CA VAL A 18 7.94 -8.73 -8.51
C VAL A 18 6.74 -8.81 -9.44
N GLU A 19 5.83 -7.84 -9.42
CA GLU A 19 4.71 -7.77 -10.37
C GLU A 19 5.17 -7.70 -11.84
N LYS A 20 6.35 -7.12 -12.10
CA LYS A 20 6.95 -7.01 -13.44
C LYS A 20 7.50 -8.34 -13.97
N CYS A 21 7.63 -9.36 -13.13
CA CYS A 21 8.10 -10.70 -13.50
C CYS A 21 9.49 -10.76 -14.17
N THR A 22 10.35 -9.77 -13.92
CA THR A 22 11.69 -9.65 -14.50
C THR A 22 12.77 -10.36 -13.69
N LEU A 23 13.79 -10.93 -14.36
CA LEU A 23 15.00 -11.44 -13.71
C LEU A 23 16.05 -10.34 -13.67
N GLY A 24 16.20 -9.70 -12.52
CA GLY A 24 17.19 -8.65 -12.32
C GLY A 24 17.04 -7.98 -10.98
N HIS A 25 17.99 -7.12 -10.65
CA HIS A 25 17.88 -6.23 -9.51
C HIS A 25 17.00 -5.03 -9.84
N ASN A 26 16.20 -4.55 -8.88
CA ASN A 26 15.44 -3.31 -9.05
C ASN A 26 16.40 -2.12 -9.02
N THR A 27 16.75 -1.56 -10.17
CA THR A 27 17.65 -0.39 -10.26
C THR A 27 17.05 0.89 -9.69
N HIS A 28 15.73 0.95 -9.49
CA HIS A 28 15.00 2.14 -9.02
C HIS A 28 14.64 2.07 -7.54
N ARG A 29 14.84 0.93 -6.85
CA ARG A 29 14.46 0.72 -5.44
C ARG A 29 14.88 1.83 -4.47
N HIS A 30 16.05 2.44 -4.70
CA HIS A 30 16.51 3.55 -3.86
C HIS A 30 15.68 4.82 -4.07
N ASN A 31 15.42 5.17 -5.33
CA ASN A 31 14.57 6.31 -5.70
C ASN A 31 13.12 6.05 -5.29
N GLU A 32 12.60 4.84 -5.48
CA GLU A 32 11.28 4.42 -5.04
C GLU A 32 11.14 4.53 -3.51
N TYR A 33 12.19 4.17 -2.74
CA TYR A 33 12.21 4.37 -1.30
C TYR A 33 12.25 5.85 -0.90
N ILE A 34 13.07 6.67 -1.57
CA ILE A 34 13.09 8.12 -1.30
C ILE A 34 11.74 8.76 -1.65
N GLN A 35 11.14 8.40 -2.79
CA GLN A 35 9.81 8.87 -3.17
C GLN A 35 8.75 8.41 -2.16
N ALA A 36 8.81 7.15 -1.70
CA ALA A 36 7.96 6.68 -0.62
C ALA A 36 8.16 7.54 0.64
N LEU A 37 9.39 7.82 1.06
CA LEU A 37 9.67 8.71 2.19
C LEU A 37 9.13 10.14 1.98
N GLN A 38 9.20 10.67 0.76
CA GLN A 38 8.64 11.99 0.41
C GLN A 38 7.12 12.00 0.45
N ILE A 39 6.47 10.99 -0.14
CA ILE A 39 5.01 10.83 -0.15
C ILE A 39 4.49 10.66 1.27
N THR A 40 5.21 9.93 2.11
CA THR A 40 4.85 9.64 3.49
C THR A 40 5.24 10.75 4.47
N GLY A 41 5.98 11.77 4.01
CA GLY A 41 6.52 12.83 4.86
C GLY A 41 7.44 12.30 5.97
N VAL A 42 8.01 11.10 5.86
CA VAL A 42 8.89 10.53 6.89
C VAL A 42 10.25 11.24 6.82
N GLY A 43 10.36 12.36 7.52
CA GLY A 43 11.62 13.05 7.78
C GLY A 43 12.41 12.30 8.85
N GLY A 44 13.59 11.80 8.50
CA GLY A 44 14.48 11.11 9.44
C GLY A 44 15.38 10.06 8.78
N LYS A 45 14.89 9.42 7.70
CA LYS A 45 15.69 8.54 6.82
C LYS A 45 16.28 9.28 5.61
N GLN A 46 16.39 10.61 5.68
CA GLN A 46 16.83 11.44 4.53
C GLN A 46 18.32 11.29 4.18
N ASN A 47 19.10 10.62 5.04
CA ASN A 47 20.45 10.16 4.74
C ASN A 47 20.46 8.66 4.38
N ALA A 48 19.50 8.18 3.58
CA ALA A 48 19.47 6.78 3.16
C ALA A 48 20.76 6.45 2.41
N THR A 49 21.64 5.65 3.02
CA THR A 49 22.95 5.32 2.44
C THR A 49 22.81 4.54 1.14
N TRP A 50 21.85 3.60 1.07
CA TRP A 50 21.34 2.91 -0.11
C TRP A 50 20.37 1.78 0.32
N ILE A 51 19.61 1.19 -0.62
CA ILE A 51 18.69 0.05 -0.37
C ILE A 51 19.29 -1.25 -0.89
N GLY A 52 19.48 -2.22 0.01
CA GLY A 52 19.94 -3.58 -0.28
C GLY A 52 18.86 -4.42 -0.95
N GLU A 53 19.25 -5.45 -1.70
CA GLU A 53 18.31 -6.34 -2.36
C GLU A 53 18.86 -7.76 -2.53
N ASN A 54 18.05 -8.76 -2.18
CA ASN A 54 18.27 -10.14 -2.58
C ASN A 54 17.11 -10.60 -3.49
N ILE A 55 17.44 -11.37 -4.53
CA ILE A 55 16.48 -11.97 -5.45
C ILE A 55 16.67 -13.49 -5.51
N ALA A 56 15.56 -14.22 -5.55
CA ALA A 56 15.51 -15.65 -5.82
C ALA A 56 14.46 -15.92 -6.91
N TRP A 57 14.72 -16.94 -7.72
CA TRP A 57 13.78 -17.43 -8.71
C TRP A 57 13.88 -18.94 -8.86
N GLY A 58 12.77 -19.58 -9.24
CA GLY A 58 12.66 -21.03 -9.46
C GLY A 58 11.48 -21.38 -10.38
N VAL A 59 11.47 -22.61 -10.92
CA VAL A 59 10.45 -23.13 -11.85
C VAL A 59 9.97 -24.49 -11.34
N GLY A 60 8.65 -24.75 -11.33
CA GLY A 60 8.07 -26.07 -11.00
C GLY A 60 6.59 -26.02 -10.59
N ASN A 61 5.97 -27.20 -10.43
CA ASN A 61 4.51 -27.34 -10.32
C ASN A 61 4.03 -27.34 -8.87
N CYS A 62 3.37 -26.26 -8.44
CA CYS A 62 2.73 -26.13 -7.13
C CYS A 62 1.45 -26.99 -7.05
N GLY A 63 1.58 -28.30 -6.83
CA GLY A 63 0.42 -29.17 -6.71
C GLY A 63 0.77 -30.64 -6.52
N ASN A 64 1.25 -31.00 -5.33
CA ASN A 64 0.79 -32.16 -4.55
C ASN A 64 1.60 -32.31 -3.26
N LEU A 65 0.90 -32.33 -2.13
CA LEU A 65 1.43 -32.63 -0.81
C LEU A 65 1.66 -34.14 -0.70
N GLU A 66 2.93 -34.55 -0.72
CA GLU A 66 3.53 -35.69 0.00
C GLU A 66 4.74 -36.19 -0.79
N LYS A 67 5.92 -36.03 -0.19
CA LYS A 67 7.27 -36.36 -0.71
C LYS A 67 7.88 -35.40 -1.74
N TYR A 68 8.88 -34.66 -1.24
CA TYR A 68 9.85 -33.81 -1.95
C TYR A 68 9.39 -32.42 -2.42
N VAL A 69 9.82 -31.42 -1.63
CA VAL A 69 10.30 -30.08 -2.00
C VAL A 69 10.16 -29.73 -3.49
N ASP A 70 9.09 -29.03 -3.85
CA ASP A 70 8.99 -28.32 -5.13
C ASP A 70 8.08 -27.07 -5.00
N CYS A 71 8.64 -25.96 -5.47
CA CYS A 71 8.07 -24.64 -5.74
C CYS A 71 7.31 -23.83 -4.67
N GLY A 72 7.63 -22.53 -4.61
CA GLY A 72 6.85 -21.53 -3.87
C GLY A 72 7.21 -21.36 -2.39
N ASP A 73 8.08 -22.21 -1.84
CA ASP A 73 8.54 -22.03 -0.47
C ASP A 73 9.55 -20.88 -0.40
N ILE A 74 9.07 -19.70 0.00
CA ILE A 74 9.87 -18.49 0.29
C ILE A 74 11.06 -18.87 1.19
N PHE A 75 10.89 -19.85 2.10
CA PHE A 75 11.98 -20.33 2.94
C PHE A 75 13.10 -21.01 2.15
N GLN A 76 12.85 -21.72 1.05
CA GLN A 76 13.92 -22.29 0.22
C GLN A 76 14.70 -21.21 -0.53
N GLY A 77 14.01 -20.16 -1.02
CA GLY A 77 14.66 -18.99 -1.61
C GLY A 77 15.61 -18.33 -0.63
N MET A 78 15.12 -18.04 0.59
CA MET A 78 15.93 -17.46 1.67
C MET A 78 17.05 -18.40 2.15
N LYS A 79 16.77 -19.70 2.24
CA LYS A 79 17.76 -20.72 2.61
C LYS A 79 18.89 -20.77 1.58
N ARG A 80 18.58 -20.68 0.29
CA ARG A 80 19.60 -20.63 -0.77
C ARG A 80 20.51 -19.42 -0.62
N TRP A 81 19.95 -18.25 -0.33
CA TRP A 81 20.75 -17.05 -0.02
C TRP A 81 21.67 -17.28 1.18
N TYR A 82 21.14 -17.88 2.26
CA TYR A 82 21.93 -18.17 3.46
C TYR A 82 23.05 -19.19 3.23
N LEU A 83 22.81 -20.21 2.38
CA LEU A 83 23.77 -21.27 2.11
C LEU A 83 25.04 -20.79 1.38
N GLU A 84 25.03 -19.59 0.78
CA GLU A 84 26.25 -18.95 0.29
C GLU A 84 27.30 -18.71 1.40
N ALA A 85 26.92 -18.81 2.69
CA ALA A 85 27.85 -18.81 3.82
C ALA A 85 28.99 -19.82 3.66
N GLN A 86 28.75 -20.95 2.99
CA GLN A 86 29.77 -21.98 2.75
C GLN A 86 30.92 -21.50 1.85
N ASN A 87 30.68 -20.44 1.07
CA ASN A 87 31.66 -19.84 0.15
C ASN A 87 32.34 -18.60 0.75
N TYR A 88 31.98 -18.20 1.98
CA TYR A 88 32.43 -16.94 2.56
C TYR A 88 33.32 -17.14 3.79
N ASP A 89 34.57 -16.69 3.67
CA ASP A 89 35.53 -16.61 4.75
C ASP A 89 35.44 -15.24 5.44
N ILE A 90 34.73 -15.22 6.58
CA ILE A 90 34.53 -14.02 7.40
C ILE A 90 35.84 -13.50 8.00
N VAL A 91 36.83 -14.36 8.28
CA VAL A 91 38.08 -13.96 8.94
C VAL A 91 38.93 -13.14 7.98
N HIS A 92 38.99 -13.56 6.72
CA HIS A 92 39.78 -12.89 5.69
C HIS A 92 38.97 -11.94 4.79
N ASN A 93 37.65 -11.83 5.01
CA ASN A 93 36.70 -11.12 4.14
C ASN A 93 36.81 -11.57 2.67
N ARG A 94 36.88 -12.89 2.45
CA ARG A 94 37.07 -13.48 1.11
C ARG A 94 35.85 -14.30 0.72
N CYS A 95 35.44 -14.15 -0.53
CA CYS A 95 34.40 -14.97 -1.14
C CYS A 95 35.04 -15.84 -2.23
N THR A 96 34.76 -17.14 -2.20
CA THR A 96 35.29 -18.09 -3.20
C THR A 96 34.38 -18.24 -4.41
N ASP A 97 33.12 -17.81 -4.32
CA ASP A 97 32.13 -17.88 -5.40
C ASP A 97 31.08 -16.76 -5.26
N GLN A 98 29.78 -17.08 -5.11
CA GLN A 98 28.74 -16.13 -4.77
C GLN A 98 28.54 -16.08 -3.25
N CYS A 99 28.60 -14.87 -2.68
CA CYS A 99 28.40 -14.62 -1.25
C CYS A 99 27.51 -13.41 -0.95
N SER A 100 27.15 -12.63 -1.98
CA SER A 100 26.48 -11.34 -1.80
C SER A 100 25.07 -11.48 -1.21
N LEU A 101 24.39 -12.61 -1.45
CA LEU A 101 23.06 -12.85 -0.90
C LEU A 101 23.18 -13.21 0.59
N TYR A 102 24.17 -14.03 0.97
CA TYR A 102 24.47 -14.32 2.37
C TYR A 102 24.89 -13.06 3.12
N THR A 103 25.87 -12.30 2.62
CA THR A 103 26.41 -11.14 3.34
C THR A 103 25.36 -10.06 3.57
N GLN A 104 24.37 -9.92 2.67
CA GLN A 104 23.24 -9.02 2.89
C GLN A 104 22.33 -9.49 4.04
N ILE A 105 22.05 -10.79 4.16
CA ILE A 105 21.22 -11.35 5.24
C ILE A 105 21.85 -11.08 6.60
N VAL A 106 23.16 -11.26 6.71
CA VAL A 106 23.90 -11.14 7.98
C VAL A 106 24.53 -9.76 8.17
N TRP A 107 24.05 -8.72 7.48
CA TRP A 107 24.64 -7.40 7.58
C TRP A 107 24.22 -6.70 8.88
N ALA A 108 25.17 -6.50 9.81
CA ALA A 108 24.91 -6.06 11.18
C ALA A 108 24.24 -4.72 11.33
N ASN A 109 24.43 -3.83 10.36
CA ASN A 109 23.83 -2.50 10.37
C ASN A 109 22.48 -2.45 9.65
N THR A 110 22.09 -3.53 8.97
CA THR A 110 20.74 -3.64 8.39
C THR A 110 19.78 -3.99 9.51
N TYR A 111 18.72 -3.19 9.66
CA TYR A 111 17.73 -3.35 10.73
C TYR A 111 16.30 -3.44 10.22
N SER A 112 16.07 -3.18 8.92
CA SER A 112 14.77 -3.24 8.28
C SER A 112 14.81 -4.13 7.04
N ILE A 113 13.76 -4.94 6.86
CA ILE A 113 13.56 -5.81 5.69
C ILE A 113 12.10 -5.76 5.25
N GLY A 114 11.85 -5.84 3.94
CA GLY A 114 10.52 -6.11 3.40
C GLY A 114 10.61 -6.86 2.08
N CYS A 115 9.72 -7.83 1.87
CA CYS A 115 9.82 -8.76 0.74
C CYS A 115 8.51 -8.90 -0.02
N GLY A 116 8.61 -9.16 -1.32
CA GLY A 116 7.50 -9.48 -2.22
C GLY A 116 7.78 -10.76 -2.98
N ALA A 117 6.74 -11.55 -3.26
CA ALA A 117 6.84 -12.76 -4.07
C ALA A 117 5.67 -12.87 -5.06
N LYS A 118 5.94 -13.41 -6.25
CA LYS A 118 4.92 -13.64 -7.29
C LYS A 118 5.21 -14.91 -8.09
N VAL A 119 4.14 -15.62 -8.44
CA VAL A 119 4.17 -16.67 -9.46
C VAL A 119 3.87 -16.02 -10.81
N CYS A 120 4.84 -16.09 -11.72
CA CYS A 120 4.82 -15.57 -13.08
C CYS A 120 4.45 -16.67 -14.08
N GLU A 121 4.24 -16.29 -15.33
CA GLU A 121 3.98 -17.23 -16.43
C GLU A 121 5.02 -18.35 -16.50
N GLY A 122 4.57 -19.55 -16.86
CA GLY A 122 5.41 -20.75 -16.90
C GLY A 122 5.75 -21.32 -15.51
N ASN A 123 4.91 -21.05 -14.50
CA ASN A 123 5.09 -21.50 -13.11
C ASN A 123 6.44 -21.08 -12.51
N LYS A 124 6.90 -19.88 -12.89
CA LYS A 124 8.13 -19.31 -12.40
C LYS A 124 7.85 -18.47 -11.17
N THR A 125 8.39 -18.83 -10.02
CA THR A 125 8.26 -18.02 -8.81
C THR A 125 9.43 -17.05 -8.70
N ILE A 126 9.17 -15.80 -8.36
CA ILE A 126 10.17 -14.77 -8.05
C ILE A 126 9.94 -14.29 -6.63
N LEU A 127 11.02 -14.16 -5.85
CA LEU A 127 11.06 -13.59 -4.51
C LEU A 127 12.11 -12.48 -4.48
N VAL A 128 11.74 -11.32 -3.96
CA VAL A 128 12.63 -10.18 -3.75
C VAL A 128 12.50 -9.69 -2.32
N CYS A 129 13.62 -9.42 -1.66
CA CYS A 129 13.67 -8.78 -0.34
C CYS A 129 14.55 -7.54 -0.42
N ASN A 130 14.01 -6.40 0.00
CA ASN A 130 14.72 -5.14 0.15
C ASN A 130 15.17 -4.93 1.60
N TYR A 131 16.34 -4.32 1.78
CA TYR A 131 17.02 -4.18 3.07
C TYR A 131 17.43 -2.73 3.33
N TYR A 132 17.19 -2.23 4.54
CA TYR A 132 17.62 -0.90 4.96
C TYR A 132 18.34 -0.90 6.31
N PRO A 133 19.45 -0.13 6.42
CA PRO A 133 20.34 0.26 5.32
C PRO A 133 20.80 -0.94 4.49
N GLY A 134 21.11 -0.71 3.21
CA GLY A 134 21.69 -1.73 2.34
C GLY A 134 23.04 -2.23 2.87
N GLY A 135 23.26 -3.53 2.67
CA GLY A 135 24.39 -4.27 3.21
C GLY A 135 25.66 -4.12 2.40
N ASN A 136 26.33 -5.22 2.05
CA ASN A 136 27.32 -5.40 0.98
C ASN A 136 28.27 -4.22 0.63
N GLN A 137 28.73 -3.48 1.64
CA GLN A 137 29.61 -2.33 1.42
C GLN A 137 31.02 -2.83 1.07
N LEU A 138 31.60 -2.23 0.04
CA LEU A 138 32.92 -2.61 -0.45
C LEU A 138 33.96 -2.57 0.69
N LYS A 139 34.76 -3.64 0.82
CA LYS A 139 35.82 -3.80 1.83
C LYS A 139 35.38 -3.80 3.29
N LYS A 140 34.07 -3.80 3.59
CA LYS A 140 33.57 -3.96 4.97
C LYS A 140 33.18 -5.40 5.25
N LEU A 141 33.32 -5.82 6.50
CA LEU A 141 32.78 -7.08 6.99
C LEU A 141 31.28 -6.91 7.23
N PRO A 142 30.47 -7.96 7.00
CA PRO A 142 29.03 -7.91 7.27
C PRO A 142 28.74 -7.72 8.75
N TYR A 143 29.59 -8.22 9.65
CA TYR A 143 29.47 -8.04 11.09
C TYR A 143 30.83 -8.13 11.79
N VAL A 144 30.89 -7.58 13.00
CA VAL A 144 32.06 -7.72 13.88
C VAL A 144 32.06 -9.11 14.51
N ILE A 145 33.15 -9.86 14.33
CA ILE A 145 33.37 -11.16 14.98
C ILE A 145 33.59 -10.91 16.47
N GLY A 146 32.82 -11.57 17.34
CA GLY A 146 32.99 -11.41 18.78
C GLY A 146 31.85 -12.01 19.60
N ILE A 147 31.82 -11.63 20.88
CA ILE A 147 30.77 -12.04 21.81
C ILE A 147 29.44 -11.42 21.36
N LYS A 148 28.40 -12.26 21.31
CA LYS A 148 27.04 -11.85 20.93
C LYS A 148 26.60 -10.66 21.79
N CYS A 149 25.98 -9.66 21.16
CA CYS A 149 25.53 -8.41 21.79
C CYS A 149 26.59 -7.52 22.44
N SER A 150 27.89 -7.85 22.43
CA SER A 150 28.91 -7.06 23.15
C SER A 150 29.13 -5.65 22.58
N HIS A 151 28.61 -5.39 21.38
CA HIS A 151 28.68 -4.10 20.68
C HIS A 151 27.30 -3.63 20.20
N CYS A 152 26.23 -3.93 20.95
CA CYS A 152 24.92 -3.35 20.65
C CYS A 152 24.94 -1.82 20.82
N PRO A 153 24.15 -1.07 20.02
CA PRO A 153 23.96 0.35 20.26
C PRO A 153 23.42 0.60 21.68
N LYS A 154 23.77 1.75 22.29
CA LYS A 154 23.38 2.07 23.67
C LYS A 154 21.86 2.09 23.90
N THR A 155 21.07 2.36 22.87
CA THR A 155 19.60 2.38 22.91
C THR A 155 18.97 0.99 22.75
N HIS A 156 19.76 -0.07 22.61
CA HIS A 156 19.27 -1.42 22.33
C HIS A 156 19.51 -2.37 23.51
N ARG A 157 18.59 -3.30 23.71
CA ARG A 157 18.71 -4.43 24.63
C ARG A 157 19.10 -5.69 23.84
N CYS A 158 19.75 -6.63 24.52
CA CYS A 158 20.06 -7.92 23.91
C CYS A 158 18.89 -8.88 24.14
N THR A 159 18.23 -9.29 23.06
CA THR A 159 17.15 -10.28 23.05
C THR A 159 17.49 -11.35 22.04
N ASP A 160 17.47 -12.63 22.44
CA ASP A 160 17.76 -13.78 21.56
C ASP A 160 19.08 -13.66 20.77
N ASN A 161 20.10 -13.06 21.41
CA ASN A 161 21.41 -12.76 20.82
C ASN A 161 21.42 -11.68 19.73
N LEU A 162 20.33 -10.92 19.59
CA LEU A 162 20.18 -9.78 18.68
C LEU A 162 20.03 -8.48 19.47
N CYS A 163 20.48 -7.37 18.89
CA CYS A 163 20.27 -6.03 19.46
C CYS A 163 18.88 -5.55 19.05
N GLU A 164 17.96 -5.49 20.01
CA GLU A 164 16.58 -5.04 19.83
C GLU A 164 16.41 -3.62 20.41
N ASP A 165 15.73 -2.75 19.67
CA ASP A 165 15.51 -1.37 20.12
C ASP A 165 14.61 -1.32 21.37
N SER A 166 15.09 -0.63 22.40
CA SER A 166 14.38 -0.52 23.68
C SER A 166 13.21 0.48 23.68
N VAL A 167 13.10 1.35 22.66
CA VAL A 167 12.02 2.34 22.52
C VAL A 167 10.78 1.76 21.81
N LEU A 168 11.00 0.91 20.80
CA LEU A 168 9.94 0.18 20.09
C LEU A 168 9.20 -0.84 20.98
N SER A 169 9.78 -1.21 22.13
CA SER A 169 9.21 -2.14 23.11
C SER A 169 8.42 -1.46 24.24
N SER A 170 8.41 -0.11 24.31
CA SER A 170 7.72 0.65 25.36
C SER A 170 6.38 1.28 24.97
N VAL A 171 5.81 0.96 23.80
CA VAL A 171 4.47 1.45 23.44
C VAL A 171 3.39 0.66 24.20
N THR A 172 3.14 1.08 25.43
CA THR A 172 1.88 0.80 26.15
C THR A 172 0.77 1.71 25.61
N PRO A 173 -0.48 1.22 25.43
CA PRO A 173 -1.59 2.01 24.91
C PRO A 173 -2.29 2.81 26.03
N LEU A 174 -2.10 4.13 26.04
CA LEU A 174 -2.88 5.14 26.78
C LEU A 174 -2.81 6.44 25.92
N ASP A 175 -3.82 7.26 25.68
CA ASP A 175 -5.18 7.44 26.22
C ASP A 175 -6.07 8.09 25.13
N GLN A 176 -7.39 7.94 25.26
CA GLN A 176 -8.43 8.57 24.43
C GLN A 176 -8.44 10.11 24.58
N PRO A 177 -8.66 10.91 23.52
CA PRO A 177 -8.98 12.32 23.69
C PRO A 177 -10.50 12.53 23.91
N SER A 178 -10.82 13.35 24.91
CA SER A 178 -12.14 13.92 25.20
C SER A 178 -12.54 15.01 24.17
N PRO A 179 -13.85 15.31 24.00
CA PRO A 179 -14.34 16.16 22.93
C PRO A 179 -14.21 17.66 23.24
N LEU A 180 -13.84 18.47 22.23
CA LEU A 180 -13.94 19.93 22.30
C LEU A 180 -15.07 20.44 21.38
N GLU A 181 -15.87 21.36 21.93
CA GLU A 181 -17.11 21.90 21.39
C GLU A 181 -16.94 22.73 20.10
N THR A 182 -17.92 22.60 19.19
CA THR A 182 -18.05 23.39 17.96
C THR A 182 -18.97 24.59 18.16
N SER A 183 -18.51 25.80 17.81
CA SER A 183 -19.37 26.95 17.56
C SER A 183 -19.76 27.02 16.08
N LEU A 184 -21.05 26.95 15.78
CA LEU A 184 -21.63 27.12 14.44
C LEU A 184 -21.50 28.58 13.95
N SER A 185 -21.14 28.76 12.68
CA SER A 185 -21.46 29.98 11.92
C SER A 185 -22.23 29.61 10.66
N ASN A 186 -23.46 30.12 10.57
CA ASN A 186 -24.34 30.03 9.40
C ASN A 186 -23.83 30.95 8.30
N ASP A 187 -23.60 30.41 7.10
CA ASP A 187 -23.72 31.17 5.85
C ASP A 187 -24.00 30.21 4.68
N THR A 188 -25.28 29.95 4.45
CA THR A 188 -25.77 29.22 3.28
C THR A 188 -25.92 30.21 2.12
N LYS A 189 -25.01 30.17 1.13
CA LYS A 189 -25.26 30.77 -0.19
C LYS A 189 -25.52 29.65 -1.21
N ILE A 190 -26.77 29.59 -1.63
CA ILE A 190 -27.28 28.76 -2.72
C ILE A 190 -26.66 29.23 -4.03
N VAL A 191 -25.91 28.36 -4.71
CA VAL A 191 -25.53 28.56 -6.12
C VAL A 191 -26.46 27.70 -6.97
N LYS A 192 -27.34 28.35 -7.74
CA LYS A 192 -28.08 27.72 -8.84
C LYS A 192 -27.08 27.49 -9.98
N LEU A 193 -26.91 26.26 -10.43
CA LEU A 193 -26.19 25.97 -11.68
C LEU A 193 -27.15 26.20 -12.85
N GLN A 194 -26.65 26.97 -13.81
CA GLN A 194 -27.35 27.40 -15.01
C GLN A 194 -27.20 26.32 -16.09
N ASP A 195 -28.31 26.04 -16.76
CA ASP A 195 -28.48 25.15 -17.89
C ASP A 195 -27.71 25.71 -19.10
N ASP A 196 -26.74 24.98 -19.63
CA ASP A 196 -26.28 25.19 -21.00
C ASP A 196 -25.93 23.86 -21.65
N ARG A 197 -26.75 23.50 -22.63
CA ARG A 197 -26.58 22.32 -23.49
C ARG A 197 -25.45 22.58 -24.46
N SER A 198 -24.35 21.85 -24.32
CA SER A 198 -23.54 21.43 -25.47
C SER A 198 -22.90 20.08 -25.19
N THR A 199 -23.14 19.17 -26.12
CA THR A 199 -22.67 17.79 -26.19
C THR A 199 -21.14 17.69 -26.22
N GLU A 200 -20.51 17.35 -25.09
CA GLU A 200 -19.18 16.74 -25.02
C GLU A 200 -19.17 15.72 -23.87
N SER A 201 -18.61 14.54 -24.13
CA SER A 201 -18.45 13.44 -23.19
C SER A 201 -17.84 13.91 -21.87
N SER A 202 -18.57 13.76 -20.76
CA SER A 202 -18.19 14.22 -19.43
C SER A 202 -16.98 13.45 -18.88
N VAL A 203 -15.78 13.97 -19.12
CA VAL A 203 -14.57 13.51 -18.43
C VAL A 203 -14.57 14.15 -17.03
N ILE A 204 -14.91 13.35 -16.01
CA ILE A 204 -14.83 13.75 -14.61
C ILE A 204 -13.33 13.77 -14.21
N PRO A 205 -12.84 14.83 -13.52
CA PRO A 205 -11.42 14.98 -13.24
C PRO A 205 -10.85 13.92 -12.29
N ASP A 206 -9.57 13.60 -12.49
CA ASP A 206 -8.77 12.58 -11.78
C ASP A 206 -8.32 13.02 -10.37
N GLU A 207 -9.03 13.97 -9.76
CA GLU A 207 -8.74 14.56 -8.45
C GLU A 207 -9.86 14.25 -7.42
N TRP A 208 -9.50 14.28 -6.13
CA TRP A 208 -10.47 14.10 -5.06
C TRP A 208 -11.50 15.22 -5.06
N THR A 209 -12.78 14.85 -5.17
CA THR A 209 -13.90 15.78 -5.22
C THR A 209 -14.73 15.67 -3.95
N ALA A 210 -15.19 16.81 -3.43
CA ALA A 210 -16.06 16.83 -2.24
C ALA A 210 -17.48 16.40 -2.59
N LEU A 211 -18.06 15.51 -1.78
CA LEU A 211 -19.44 15.03 -1.97
C LEU A 211 -20.50 16.01 -1.44
N GLY A 212 -20.09 16.99 -0.64
CA GLY A 212 -20.99 18.00 -0.05
C GLY A 212 -21.83 17.50 1.13
N VAL A 213 -21.49 16.34 1.69
CA VAL A 213 -22.17 15.75 2.85
C VAL A 213 -21.16 15.28 3.88
N ASN A 214 -21.59 15.21 5.14
CA ASN A 214 -20.77 14.74 6.25
C ASN A 214 -21.37 13.46 6.82
N CYS A 215 -20.58 12.39 6.87
CA CYS A 215 -21.01 11.08 7.38
C CYS A 215 -20.10 10.65 8.54
N ILE A 216 -20.68 10.24 9.66
CA ILE A 216 -19.93 9.66 10.78
C ILE A 216 -19.59 8.19 10.54
N ASP A 217 -20.42 7.54 9.74
CA ASP A 217 -20.29 6.16 9.28
C ASP A 217 -21.04 6.02 7.94
N PHE A 218 -20.58 5.14 7.06
CA PHE A 218 -21.22 4.91 5.79
C PHE A 218 -20.84 3.55 5.20
N ASP A 219 -21.71 3.05 4.32
CA ASP A 219 -21.42 1.90 3.47
C ASP A 219 -22.13 2.06 2.11
N SER A 220 -21.72 1.30 1.11
CA SER A 220 -22.29 1.34 -0.23
C SER A 220 -22.28 -0.05 -0.84
N CYS A 221 -23.16 -0.28 -1.80
CA CYS A 221 -23.14 -1.50 -2.60
C CYS A 221 -23.45 -1.17 -4.05
N ASN A 222 -22.72 -1.81 -4.98
CA ASN A 222 -22.93 -1.69 -6.43
C ASN A 222 -22.85 -0.26 -6.99
N ASN A 223 -22.18 0.66 -6.31
CA ASN A 223 -21.95 2.06 -6.71
C ASN A 223 -23.22 2.87 -7.04
N LYS A 224 -24.40 2.40 -6.62
CA LYS A 224 -25.67 3.06 -6.92
C LYS A 224 -26.21 3.84 -5.73
N GLU A 225 -25.99 3.33 -4.52
CA GLU A 225 -26.53 3.91 -3.29
C GLU A 225 -25.44 3.95 -2.22
N LEU A 226 -25.18 5.15 -1.70
CA LEU A 226 -24.34 5.39 -0.54
C LEU A 226 -25.23 5.64 0.68
N TRP A 227 -25.12 4.78 1.67
CA TRP A 227 -25.85 4.84 2.93
C TRP A 227 -24.99 5.56 3.95
N CYS A 228 -25.40 6.77 4.32
CA CYS A 228 -24.62 7.70 5.14
C CYS A 228 -25.35 7.95 6.46
N ILE A 229 -24.69 7.67 7.59
CA ILE A 229 -25.14 8.10 8.90
C ILE A 229 -24.62 9.52 9.14
N LEU A 230 -25.54 10.46 9.33
CA LEU A 230 -25.26 11.87 9.59
C LEU A 230 -24.81 12.08 11.05
N PRO A 231 -24.16 13.21 11.38
CA PRO A 231 -23.75 13.53 12.75
C PRO A 231 -24.87 13.57 13.79
N ASN A 232 -26.13 13.69 13.35
CA ASN A 232 -27.32 13.62 14.20
C ASN A 232 -27.94 12.20 14.26
N TYR A 233 -27.20 11.17 13.87
CA TYR A 233 -27.59 9.75 13.86
C TYR A 233 -28.72 9.35 12.90
N ASN A 234 -29.19 10.29 12.06
CA ASN A 234 -30.12 9.98 10.98
C ASN A 234 -29.41 9.37 9.77
N LEU A 235 -30.14 8.59 8.98
CA LEU A 235 -29.63 7.94 7.78
C LEU A 235 -30.06 8.74 6.55
N MET A 236 -29.12 8.95 5.66
CA MET A 236 -29.32 9.56 4.36
C MET A 236 -28.84 8.59 3.30
N VAL A 237 -29.62 8.41 2.25
CA VAL A 237 -29.22 7.65 1.08
C VAL A 237 -28.89 8.63 -0.03
N LEU A 238 -27.69 8.51 -0.59
CA LEU A 238 -27.28 9.25 -1.77
C LEU A 238 -27.26 8.30 -2.96
N ASN A 239 -28.02 8.65 -4.00
CA ASN A 239 -28.07 7.91 -5.24
C ASN A 239 -27.07 8.53 -6.23
N TYR A 240 -26.19 7.69 -6.77
CA TYR A 240 -25.28 8.09 -7.83
C TYR A 240 -25.97 7.91 -9.19
N SER A 241 -25.96 8.95 -10.01
CA SER A 241 -26.45 8.91 -11.39
C SER A 241 -25.48 9.65 -12.32
N GLU A 242 -25.59 9.44 -13.64
CA GLU A 242 -24.81 10.19 -14.64
C GLU A 242 -24.97 11.72 -14.51
N THR A 243 -26.07 12.18 -13.91
CA THR A 243 -26.38 13.60 -13.70
C THR A 243 -25.89 14.15 -12.35
N GLY A 244 -25.22 13.33 -11.54
CA GLY A 244 -24.71 13.69 -10.22
C GLY A 244 -25.40 12.96 -9.06
N PHE A 245 -25.09 13.40 -7.84
CA PHE A 245 -25.60 12.83 -6.60
C PHE A 245 -26.96 13.40 -6.22
N HIS A 246 -27.95 12.52 -6.06
CA HIS A 246 -29.28 12.87 -5.55
C HIS A 246 -29.42 12.38 -4.11
N HIS A 247 -29.89 13.23 -3.20
CA HIS A 247 -30.03 12.88 -1.79
C HIS A 247 -31.49 12.56 -1.43
N ARG A 248 -31.68 11.52 -0.62
CA ARG A 248 -32.95 11.19 0.02
C ARG A 248 -32.69 11.01 1.51
N ALA A 249 -33.14 11.98 2.31
CA ALA A 249 -33.15 11.83 3.76
C ALA A 249 -34.21 10.79 4.16
N LEU A 250 -33.82 9.83 5.01
CA LEU A 250 -34.73 8.87 5.61
C LEU A 250 -34.92 9.25 7.07
N PHE A 251 -36.14 9.65 7.42
CA PHE A 251 -36.51 9.80 8.83
C PHE A 251 -36.57 8.40 9.44
N ASN A 252 -35.74 8.16 10.45
CA ASN A 252 -35.65 6.85 11.09
C ASN A 252 -36.21 6.89 12.51
N LYS A 253 -36.75 5.74 12.91
CA LYS A 253 -37.18 5.47 14.28
C LYS A 253 -35.98 5.31 15.24
N TYR A 254 -34.81 4.96 14.72
CA TYR A 254 -33.61 4.61 15.48
C TYR A 254 -32.49 5.61 15.21
N ASN A 255 -31.62 5.81 16.21
CA ASN A 255 -30.37 6.54 16.09
C ASN A 255 -29.27 5.55 15.68
N PHE A 256 -28.81 5.59 14.45
CA PHE A 256 -27.83 4.61 13.96
C PHE A 256 -26.39 5.03 14.27
N THR A 257 -25.55 4.06 14.63
CA THR A 257 -24.12 4.26 14.91
C THR A 257 -23.21 3.52 13.93
N HIS A 258 -23.73 2.47 13.28
CA HIS A 258 -23.04 1.78 12.19
C HIS A 258 -24.04 1.25 11.15
N VAL A 259 -23.68 1.25 9.87
CA VAL A 259 -24.50 0.71 8.77
C VAL A 259 -23.66 -0.13 7.81
N THR A 260 -24.27 -1.18 7.25
CA THR A 260 -23.67 -1.99 6.19
C THR A 260 -24.73 -2.49 5.19
N VAL A 261 -24.37 -2.61 3.91
CA VAL A 261 -25.31 -2.90 2.81
C VAL A 261 -24.75 -3.88 1.78
N ASN A 262 -25.61 -4.75 1.24
CA ASN A 262 -25.26 -5.72 0.19
C ASN A 262 -26.14 -5.62 -1.08
N GLY A 263 -26.87 -4.51 -1.24
CA GLY A 263 -27.70 -4.24 -2.42
C GLY A 263 -29.10 -4.86 -2.38
N GLU A 264 -29.37 -5.76 -1.44
CA GLU A 264 -30.71 -6.33 -1.18
C GLU A 264 -31.18 -6.00 0.24
N THR A 265 -30.26 -5.94 1.20
CA THR A 265 -30.56 -5.72 2.63
C THR A 265 -29.68 -4.63 3.22
N VAL A 266 -30.20 -4.00 4.26
CA VAL A 266 -29.51 -3.02 5.08
C VAL A 266 -29.49 -3.52 6.51
N TRP A 267 -28.29 -3.61 7.07
CA TRP A 267 -28.04 -3.95 8.46
C TRP A 267 -27.42 -2.76 9.16
N ALA A 268 -27.82 -2.51 10.39
CA ALA A 268 -27.34 -1.39 11.16
C ALA A 268 -27.24 -1.72 12.66
N VAL A 269 -26.46 -0.92 13.37
CA VAL A 269 -26.39 -0.93 14.83
C VAL A 269 -26.92 0.41 15.33
N ASP A 270 -27.80 0.40 16.34
CA ASP A 270 -28.30 1.62 16.96
C ASP A 270 -27.41 2.12 18.10
N ASP A 271 -27.74 3.25 18.71
CA ASP A 271 -27.05 3.83 19.86
C ASP A 271 -27.14 2.96 21.12
N ASN A 272 -28.17 2.13 21.22
CA ASN A 272 -28.35 1.14 22.28
C ASN A 272 -27.62 -0.20 22.01
N ARG A 273 -26.82 -0.28 20.94
CA ARG A 273 -26.00 -1.46 20.57
C ARG A 273 -26.82 -2.68 20.12
N HIS A 274 -28.04 -2.48 19.64
CA HIS A 274 -28.88 -3.52 19.06
C HIS A 274 -28.68 -3.62 17.54
N VAL A 275 -28.98 -4.80 16.99
CA VAL A 275 -29.01 -5.02 15.54
C VAL A 275 -30.37 -4.61 14.97
N ILE A 276 -30.35 -3.72 13.98
CA ILE A 276 -31.52 -3.30 13.23
C ILE A 276 -31.37 -3.75 11.78
N TYR A 277 -32.43 -4.31 11.22
CA TYR A 277 -32.47 -4.93 9.90
C TYR A 277 -33.64 -4.41 9.06
N LYS A 278 -33.40 -4.33 7.75
CA LYS A 278 -34.42 -4.01 6.75
C LYS A 278 -34.05 -4.53 5.36
N GLU A 279 -35.06 -4.97 4.61
CA GLU A 279 -34.94 -5.21 3.17
C GLU A 279 -35.08 -3.92 2.36
N ILE A 280 -34.26 -3.77 1.31
CA ILE A 280 -34.36 -2.63 0.40
C ILE A 280 -35.70 -2.68 -0.34
N GLY A 281 -36.38 -1.55 -0.40
CA GLY A 281 -37.75 -1.44 -0.94
C GLY A 281 -38.85 -1.57 0.12
N ASN A 282 -38.56 -2.20 1.27
CA ASN A 282 -39.43 -2.09 2.43
C ASN A 282 -39.34 -0.65 2.99
N HIS A 283 -40.34 -0.19 3.75
CA HIS A 283 -40.29 1.08 4.46
C HIS A 283 -39.95 0.92 5.94
N SER A 284 -40.23 -0.25 6.52
CA SER A 284 -40.14 -0.49 7.96
C SER A 284 -38.82 -1.15 8.37
N TRP A 285 -38.27 -0.71 9.48
CA TRP A 285 -37.11 -1.33 10.15
C TRP A 285 -37.56 -2.30 11.23
N SER A 286 -36.82 -3.39 11.41
CA SER A 286 -37.05 -4.41 12.44
C SER A 286 -35.81 -4.58 13.31
N GLN A 287 -36.01 -4.77 14.61
CA GLN A 287 -34.91 -5.14 15.51
C GLN A 287 -34.70 -6.66 15.43
N VAL A 288 -33.46 -7.09 15.30
CA VAL A 288 -33.08 -8.50 15.27
C VAL A 288 -32.65 -8.92 16.67
N ASP A 289 -33.18 -10.03 17.15
CA ASP A 289 -32.81 -10.57 18.45
C ASP A 289 -31.31 -10.91 18.49
N SER A 290 -30.64 -10.32 19.47
CA SER A 290 -29.21 -10.46 19.75
C SER A 290 -28.96 -11.00 21.15
N GLY A 291 -30.00 -11.35 21.91
CA GLY A 291 -29.87 -11.75 23.31
C GLY A 291 -29.11 -10.71 24.12
N ASP A 292 -28.10 -11.15 24.87
CA ASP A 292 -27.25 -10.29 25.71
C ASP A 292 -26.04 -9.71 24.97
N LEU A 293 -25.91 -9.91 23.65
CA LEU A 293 -24.77 -9.43 22.87
C LEU A 293 -24.82 -7.90 22.72
N ILE A 294 -23.70 -7.23 23.04
CA ILE A 294 -23.56 -5.78 22.88
C ILE A 294 -22.71 -5.50 21.64
N ILE A 295 -23.33 -5.01 20.57
CA ILE A 295 -22.71 -4.95 19.23
C ILE A 295 -21.90 -3.68 19.02
N SER A 296 -20.65 -3.82 18.60
CA SER A 296 -19.77 -2.70 18.23
C SER A 296 -19.80 -2.42 16.72
N LYS A 297 -19.80 -3.46 15.88
CA LYS A 297 -19.77 -3.37 14.42
C LYS A 297 -20.60 -4.50 13.80
N ILE A 298 -21.16 -4.25 12.63
CA ILE A 298 -21.87 -5.24 11.80
C ILE A 298 -21.35 -5.15 10.36
N GLN A 299 -21.17 -6.28 9.70
CA GLN A 299 -20.68 -6.34 8.32
C GLN A 299 -21.50 -7.36 7.54
N THR A 300 -21.97 -7.00 6.35
CA THR A 300 -22.57 -7.94 5.42
C THR A 300 -21.59 -8.26 4.29
N ILE A 301 -21.46 -9.54 3.96
CA ILE A 301 -20.59 -10.02 2.86
C ILE A 301 -21.44 -10.31 1.62
N SER A 302 -22.57 -11.00 1.83
CA SER A 302 -23.57 -11.29 0.81
C SER A 302 -24.95 -11.23 1.43
N PHE A 303 -26.01 -11.46 0.64
CA PHE A 303 -27.37 -11.61 1.18
C PHE A 303 -27.44 -12.61 2.35
N PHE A 304 -26.68 -13.70 2.30
CA PHE A 304 -26.78 -14.82 3.24
C PHE A 304 -25.77 -14.77 4.38
N VAL A 305 -24.81 -13.84 4.35
CA VAL A 305 -23.68 -13.87 5.28
C VAL A 305 -23.50 -12.51 5.94
N VAL A 306 -23.78 -12.48 7.24
CA VAL A 306 -23.71 -11.30 8.11
C VAL A 306 -22.92 -11.64 9.36
N TRP A 307 -21.95 -10.80 9.68
CA TRP A 307 -21.09 -10.93 10.84
C TRP A 307 -21.24 -9.72 11.77
N ILE A 308 -21.08 -9.94 13.06
CA ILE A 308 -21.01 -8.90 14.09
C ILE A 308 -19.71 -9.02 14.87
N LEU A 309 -19.19 -7.87 15.27
CA LEU A 309 -18.16 -7.73 16.29
C LEU A 309 -18.84 -7.15 17.54
N THR A 310 -18.62 -7.78 18.68
CA THR A 310 -19.14 -7.30 19.96
C THR A 310 -18.18 -6.32 20.64
N THR A 311 -18.63 -5.62 21.67
CA THR A 311 -17.80 -4.67 22.44
C THR A 311 -16.75 -5.35 23.32
N ASP A 312 -16.95 -6.63 23.64
CA ASP A 312 -15.97 -7.52 24.30
C ASP A 312 -15.10 -8.28 23.29
N TYR A 313 -15.07 -7.82 22.02
CA TYR A 313 -14.12 -8.23 20.98
C TYR A 313 -14.29 -9.66 20.43
N HIS A 314 -15.49 -10.22 20.49
CA HIS A 314 -15.83 -11.52 19.92
C HIS A 314 -16.59 -11.38 18.59
N LEU A 315 -16.36 -12.34 17.68
CA LEU A 315 -17.07 -12.42 16.41
C LEU A 315 -18.20 -13.43 16.45
N TYR A 316 -19.32 -13.04 15.85
CA TYR A 316 -20.43 -13.95 15.59
C TYR A 316 -20.92 -13.79 14.16
N TYR A 317 -21.46 -14.86 13.62
CA TYR A 317 -22.18 -14.84 12.35
C TYR A 317 -23.66 -15.15 12.59
N ARG A 318 -24.51 -14.61 11.72
CA ARG A 318 -25.94 -14.90 11.73
C ARG A 318 -26.20 -16.20 10.97
N SER A 319 -26.90 -17.13 11.58
CA SER A 319 -27.28 -18.41 11.00
C SER A 319 -28.68 -18.35 10.37
N GLU A 320 -28.94 -19.27 9.45
CA GLU A 320 -30.27 -19.52 8.89
C GLU A 320 -30.91 -18.33 8.15
N ILE A 321 -30.07 -17.42 7.61
CA ILE A 321 -30.54 -16.42 6.65
C ILE A 321 -30.98 -17.14 5.38
N SER A 322 -32.20 -16.86 4.92
CA SER A 322 -32.77 -17.40 3.69
C SER A 322 -33.57 -16.33 2.95
N ARG A 323 -34.02 -16.61 1.72
CA ARG A 323 -34.90 -15.68 0.99
C ARG A 323 -36.29 -15.55 1.62
N GLU A 324 -36.71 -16.51 2.43
CA GLU A 324 -37.97 -16.49 3.16
C GLU A 324 -37.82 -15.83 4.55
N ASN A 325 -36.61 -15.89 5.10
CA ASN A 325 -36.25 -15.27 6.37
C ASN A 325 -34.93 -14.50 6.24
N GLY A 326 -35.00 -13.29 5.68
CA GLY A 326 -33.81 -12.46 5.43
C GLY A 326 -33.08 -12.01 6.70
N ALA A 327 -33.72 -12.07 7.87
CA ALA A 327 -33.11 -11.73 9.17
C ALA A 327 -32.36 -12.92 9.82
N GLY A 328 -32.56 -14.14 9.34
CA GLY A 328 -32.03 -15.35 9.97
C GLY A 328 -32.57 -15.61 11.38
N LEU A 329 -32.01 -16.59 12.09
CA LEU A 329 -32.60 -17.07 13.36
C LEU A 329 -31.71 -16.89 14.59
N SER A 330 -30.42 -17.19 14.51
CA SER A 330 -29.55 -17.13 15.70
C SER A 330 -28.15 -16.61 15.39
N TRP A 331 -27.43 -16.23 16.45
CA TRP A 331 -26.02 -15.84 16.39
C TRP A 331 -25.15 -17.00 16.87
N SER A 332 -24.09 -17.30 16.13
CA SER A 332 -23.13 -18.35 16.46
C SER A 332 -21.71 -17.80 16.38
N SER A 333 -20.82 -18.25 17.26
CA SER A 333 -19.45 -17.73 17.35
C SER A 333 -18.63 -18.07 16.10
N VAL A 334 -17.82 -17.11 15.64
CA VAL A 334 -16.71 -17.37 14.73
C VAL A 334 -15.45 -17.49 15.56
N GLU A 335 -14.92 -18.72 15.66
CA GLU A 335 -13.71 -18.98 16.47
C GLU A 335 -12.52 -18.17 15.98
N PHE A 336 -11.87 -17.45 16.89
CA PHE A 336 -10.59 -16.78 16.68
C PHE A 336 -9.79 -16.86 17.98
N ASP A 337 -8.55 -17.34 17.91
CA ASP A 337 -7.67 -17.49 19.07
C ASP A 337 -7.18 -16.11 19.53
N SER A 338 -7.90 -15.54 20.49
CA SER A 338 -7.84 -14.13 20.86
C SER A 338 -7.27 -13.94 22.27
N ASP A 339 -6.02 -14.35 22.48
CA ASP A 339 -5.29 -13.94 23.69
C ASP A 339 -5.32 -12.41 23.91
N ARG A 340 -5.57 -11.59 22.87
CA ARG A 340 -6.12 -10.22 22.99
C ARG A 340 -7.09 -9.96 21.81
N GLY A 341 -8.17 -9.25 22.08
CA GLY A 341 -9.34 -9.08 21.19
C GLY A 341 -9.09 -8.52 19.78
N ILE A 342 -10.15 -8.49 18.99
CA ILE A 342 -10.21 -7.96 17.62
C ILE A 342 -10.41 -6.44 17.64
N GLU A 343 -9.49 -5.71 17.01
CA GLU A 343 -9.44 -4.24 16.99
C GLU A 343 -10.20 -3.61 15.82
N ASP A 344 -10.26 -4.31 14.69
CA ASP A 344 -10.99 -3.89 13.49
C ASP A 344 -11.50 -5.13 12.72
N LEU A 345 -12.64 -4.97 12.06
CA LEU A 345 -13.31 -5.98 11.23
C LEU A 345 -13.81 -5.29 9.95
N THR A 346 -13.45 -5.79 8.78
CA THR A 346 -14.06 -5.34 7.51
C THR A 346 -14.35 -6.55 6.65
N CYS A 347 -15.46 -6.51 5.91
CA CYS A 347 -15.74 -7.50 4.91
C CYS A 347 -16.10 -6.82 3.59
N GLY A 348 -15.51 -7.30 2.50
CA GLY A 348 -16.01 -7.07 1.16
C GLY A 348 -16.99 -8.17 0.75
N ASP A 349 -17.32 -8.21 -0.54
CA ASP A 349 -18.21 -9.21 -1.13
C ASP A 349 -17.65 -10.65 -1.16
N SER A 350 -16.35 -10.79 -0.95
CA SER A 350 -15.60 -12.03 -1.19
C SER A 350 -14.54 -12.35 -0.14
N SER A 351 -14.26 -11.43 0.79
CA SER A 351 -13.28 -11.64 1.85
C SER A 351 -13.60 -10.85 3.11
N CYS A 352 -13.24 -11.40 4.27
CA CYS A 352 -13.29 -10.71 5.55
C CYS A 352 -11.89 -10.63 6.15
N TRP A 353 -11.58 -9.47 6.70
CA TRP A 353 -10.30 -9.16 7.30
C TRP A 353 -10.50 -8.65 8.72
N ILE A 354 -9.56 -8.98 9.58
CA ILE A 354 -9.48 -8.45 10.94
C ILE A 354 -8.08 -7.95 11.26
N ILE A 355 -8.01 -7.07 12.25
CA ILE A 355 -6.77 -6.69 12.90
C ILE A 355 -6.85 -7.10 14.37
N SER A 356 -5.79 -7.72 14.88
CA SER A 356 -5.62 -8.01 16.31
C SER A 356 -4.16 -7.81 16.70
N LYS A 357 -3.91 -6.99 17.73
CA LYS A 357 -2.57 -6.53 18.15
C LYS A 357 -1.76 -5.95 17.00
N GLY A 358 -2.40 -5.17 16.13
CA GLY A 358 -1.80 -4.64 14.91
C GLY A 358 -1.53 -5.66 13.80
N LYS A 359 -1.70 -6.97 14.00
CA LYS A 359 -1.49 -7.98 12.96
C LYS A 359 -2.75 -8.19 12.13
N VAL A 360 -2.58 -8.31 10.81
CA VAL A 360 -3.68 -8.52 9.86
C VAL A 360 -3.96 -10.01 9.69
N TYR A 361 -5.24 -10.38 9.69
CA TYR A 361 -5.71 -11.73 9.36
C TYR A 361 -6.81 -11.67 8.32
N ILE A 362 -6.86 -12.66 7.43
CA ILE A 362 -7.94 -12.89 6.48
C ILE A 362 -8.68 -14.19 6.84
N ARG A 363 -10.01 -14.17 6.78
CA ARG A 363 -10.83 -15.38 6.89
C ARG A 363 -10.99 -16.01 5.51
N LEU A 364 -10.70 -17.30 5.42
CA LEU A 364 -10.88 -18.10 4.21
C LEU A 364 -12.06 -19.07 4.35
N GLY A 365 -12.60 -19.52 3.22
CA GLY A 365 -13.66 -20.52 3.15
C GLY A 365 -15.08 -20.00 3.50
N ILE A 366 -15.28 -18.69 3.52
CA ILE A 366 -16.62 -18.10 3.70
C ILE A 366 -17.46 -18.42 2.46
N SER A 367 -18.66 -18.96 2.67
CA SER A 367 -19.65 -19.19 1.61
C SER A 367 -21.05 -19.16 2.20
N ASN A 368 -22.09 -19.22 1.37
CA ASN A 368 -23.48 -19.32 1.86
C ASN A 368 -23.71 -20.61 2.67
N ALA A 369 -22.98 -21.70 2.37
CA ALA A 369 -23.06 -22.96 3.12
C ALA A 369 -22.15 -22.97 4.37
N THR A 370 -21.13 -22.12 4.38
CA THR A 370 -20.14 -21.98 5.46
C THR A 370 -19.98 -20.51 5.83
N PRO A 371 -21.03 -19.85 6.36
CA PRO A 371 -21.01 -18.41 6.64
C PRO A 371 -19.91 -18.01 7.64
N GLN A 372 -19.52 -18.91 8.53
CA GLN A 372 -18.42 -18.73 9.49
C GLN A 372 -17.02 -18.87 8.88
N GLY A 373 -16.90 -19.34 7.64
CA GLY A 373 -15.61 -19.69 7.04
C GLY A 373 -14.94 -20.90 7.68
N THR A 374 -13.72 -21.23 7.26
CA THR A 374 -13.02 -22.45 7.70
C THR A 374 -11.81 -22.15 8.59
N TYR A 375 -10.93 -21.24 8.20
CA TYR A 375 -9.73 -20.93 8.97
C TYR A 375 -9.27 -19.49 8.80
N TRP A 376 -8.48 -19.03 9.78
CA TRP A 376 -7.80 -17.73 9.76
C TRP A 376 -6.39 -17.90 9.21
N LEU A 377 -6.02 -17.02 8.28
CA LEU A 377 -4.65 -16.89 7.81
C LEU A 377 -4.08 -15.57 8.30
N SER A 378 -2.93 -15.63 8.96
CA SER A 378 -2.24 -14.44 9.46
C SER A 378 -1.28 -13.91 8.40
N LEU A 379 -1.33 -12.60 8.12
CA LEU A 379 -0.35 -11.94 7.27
C LEU A 379 0.81 -11.43 8.14
N ASN A 380 2.04 -11.49 7.61
CA ASN A 380 3.22 -10.99 8.31
C ASN A 380 3.39 -9.47 8.11
N THR A 381 2.33 -8.72 8.38
CA THR A 381 2.30 -7.26 8.24
C THR A 381 1.56 -6.67 9.43
N SER A 382 1.93 -5.44 9.79
CA SER A 382 1.29 -4.69 10.86
C SER A 382 0.50 -3.53 10.24
N MET A 383 -0.76 -3.39 10.61
CA MET A 383 -1.67 -2.33 10.14
C MET A 383 -2.53 -1.84 11.32
N THR A 384 -3.10 -0.65 11.21
CA THR A 384 -3.98 -0.06 12.23
C THR A 384 -5.45 0.03 11.81
N ARG A 385 -5.73 0.04 10.50
CA ARG A 385 -7.08 -0.12 9.95
C ARG A 385 -7.02 -0.90 8.64
N ILE A 386 -8.12 -1.55 8.30
CA ILE A 386 -8.27 -2.24 7.02
C ILE A 386 -9.68 -2.02 6.48
N PHE A 387 -9.78 -1.86 5.16
CA PHE A 387 -11.01 -1.61 4.43
C PHE A 387 -11.06 -2.56 3.25
N SER A 388 -12.09 -3.38 3.17
CA SER A 388 -12.36 -4.26 2.04
C SER A 388 -13.64 -3.81 1.34
N GLY A 389 -13.69 -3.96 0.02
CA GLY A 389 -14.85 -3.59 -0.77
C GLY A 389 -15.13 -4.57 -1.91
N TYR A 390 -15.60 -4.03 -3.03
CA TYR A 390 -16.01 -4.79 -4.21
C TYR A 390 -14.86 -5.65 -4.77
N ARG A 391 -15.17 -6.88 -5.17
CA ARG A 391 -14.24 -7.91 -5.67
C ARG A 391 -13.04 -8.16 -4.76
N GLY A 392 -13.21 -7.93 -3.46
CA GLY A 392 -12.17 -8.11 -2.46
C GLY A 392 -11.07 -7.04 -2.48
N TYR A 393 -11.20 -5.97 -3.28
CA TYR A 393 -10.24 -4.88 -3.24
C TYR A 393 -10.07 -4.37 -1.81
N THR A 394 -8.81 -4.20 -1.40
CA THR A 394 -8.47 -3.95 0.00
C THR A 394 -7.48 -2.82 0.12
N ILE A 395 -7.76 -1.87 1.01
CA ILE A 395 -6.83 -0.82 1.43
C ILE A 395 -6.57 -1.01 2.93
N ALA A 396 -5.32 -0.98 3.33
CA ALA A 396 -4.93 -0.94 4.72
C ALA A 396 -4.24 0.38 5.06
N LYS A 397 -4.33 0.75 6.32
CA LYS A 397 -3.75 1.95 6.90
C LYS A 397 -2.75 1.53 7.96
N LEU A 398 -1.63 2.23 8.02
CA LEU A 398 -0.63 2.07 9.06
C LEU A 398 -0.37 3.42 9.75
N LYS A 399 -0.42 3.43 11.08
CA LYS A 399 0.02 4.58 11.88
C LYS A 399 1.52 4.72 11.71
N ASN A 400 1.95 5.92 11.35
CA ASN A 400 3.36 6.25 11.20
C ASN A 400 4.08 6.07 12.53
N ILE A 401 5.10 5.21 12.54
CA ILE A 401 5.88 4.87 13.73
C ILE A 401 7.16 5.74 13.79
N PHE A 402 7.39 6.60 12.79
CA PHE A 402 8.55 7.47 12.77
C PHE A 402 8.24 8.75 13.57
N GLU A 403 8.89 8.88 14.74
CA GLU A 403 8.76 10.03 15.63
C GLU A 403 9.15 11.34 14.92
N ASN A 404 8.38 12.40 15.19
CA ASN A 404 8.54 13.82 14.78
C ASN A 404 7.73 14.37 13.60
N MET A 405 6.64 13.73 13.16
CA MET A 405 5.60 14.44 12.40
C MET A 405 4.20 14.06 12.86
N ASP A 406 3.42 15.06 13.26
CA ASP A 406 1.99 14.92 13.49
C ASP A 406 1.31 14.39 12.22
N ASP A 407 0.45 13.37 12.37
CA ASP A 407 -0.63 12.95 11.46
C ASP A 407 -0.35 12.33 10.07
N ASN A 408 0.88 11.97 9.69
CA ASN A 408 1.09 11.35 8.36
C ASN A 408 0.76 9.84 8.32
N GLU A 409 -0.52 9.49 8.18
CA GLU A 409 -0.98 8.11 8.02
C GLU A 409 -0.55 7.50 6.67
N LEU A 410 -0.11 6.24 6.68
CA LEU A 410 0.30 5.53 5.46
C LEU A 410 -0.84 4.67 4.92
N TYR A 411 -1.04 4.68 3.61
CA TYR A 411 -2.08 3.92 2.93
C TYR A 411 -1.48 2.92 1.95
N PHE A 412 -1.94 1.68 2.03
CA PHE A 412 -1.45 0.57 1.24
C PHE A 412 -2.61 -0.11 0.52
N TRP A 413 -2.51 -0.26 -0.78
CA TRP A 413 -3.40 -1.06 -1.61
C TRP A 413 -2.94 -2.51 -1.66
N ARG A 414 -3.83 -3.47 -1.45
CA ARG A 414 -3.50 -4.91 -1.58
C ARG A 414 -3.40 -5.30 -3.05
N THR A 415 -2.23 -5.75 -3.49
CA THR A 415 -1.98 -6.17 -4.88
C THR A 415 -2.29 -7.65 -5.09
N GLY A 416 -2.49 -8.05 -6.35
CA GLY A 416 -2.60 -9.45 -6.76
C GLY A 416 -3.86 -10.17 -6.30
N ILE A 417 -4.87 -9.45 -5.82
CA ILE A 417 -6.18 -10.03 -5.50
C ILE A 417 -6.84 -10.47 -6.81
N ASP A 418 -7.21 -11.74 -6.85
CA ASP A 418 -7.97 -12.35 -7.94
C ASP A 418 -9.08 -13.18 -7.29
N VAL A 419 -10.33 -12.84 -7.59
CA VAL A 419 -11.51 -13.48 -6.95
C VAL A 419 -11.56 -14.99 -7.23
N GLU A 420 -11.03 -15.44 -8.36
CA GLU A 420 -11.06 -16.85 -8.77
C GLU A 420 -9.79 -17.60 -8.36
N LYS A 421 -8.63 -16.93 -8.39
CA LYS A 421 -7.31 -17.58 -8.22
C LYS A 421 -6.64 -17.30 -6.89
N SER A 422 -6.82 -16.11 -6.32
CA SER A 422 -6.11 -15.66 -5.12
C SER A 422 -6.84 -14.51 -4.42
N SER A 423 -7.84 -14.84 -3.61
CA SER A 423 -8.62 -13.84 -2.87
C SER A 423 -7.80 -13.09 -1.81
N MET A 424 -6.63 -13.61 -1.42
CA MET A 424 -5.77 -12.99 -0.41
C MET A 424 -4.78 -11.95 -0.98
N GLY A 425 -4.57 -11.92 -2.29
CA GLY A 425 -3.56 -11.07 -2.92
C GLY A 425 -2.10 -11.46 -2.67
N SER A 426 -1.18 -10.80 -3.35
CA SER A 426 0.27 -11.07 -3.37
C SER A 426 1.08 -10.15 -2.44
N GLY A 427 0.60 -8.95 -2.13
CA GLY A 427 1.36 -7.99 -1.33
C GLY A 427 0.67 -6.64 -1.20
N TRP A 428 1.44 -5.62 -0.86
CA TRP A 428 0.95 -4.27 -0.62
C TRP A 428 1.64 -3.27 -1.56
N LEU A 429 0.93 -2.23 -1.98
CA LEU A 429 1.44 -1.13 -2.77
C LEU A 429 1.17 0.16 -2.01
N LEU A 430 2.19 0.95 -1.73
CA LEU A 430 2.01 2.26 -1.13
C LEU A 430 1.24 3.17 -2.11
N ILE A 431 0.17 3.80 -1.63
CA ILE A 431 -0.66 4.69 -2.42
C ILE A 431 -0.74 6.08 -1.80
N LYS A 432 -0.79 7.11 -2.64
CA LYS A 432 -1.10 8.47 -2.20
C LYS A 432 -2.60 8.56 -1.92
N PHE A 433 -2.96 8.74 -0.66
CA PHE A 433 -4.34 8.85 -0.22
C PHE A 433 -4.48 10.01 0.77
N PRO A 434 -5.54 10.82 0.72
CA PRO A 434 -5.77 11.89 1.69
C PRO A 434 -6.05 11.30 3.07
N PRO A 435 -5.75 12.01 4.18
CA PRO A 435 -6.11 11.54 5.52
C PRO A 435 -7.61 11.25 5.63
N CYS A 436 -7.95 10.02 6.02
CA CYS A 436 -9.31 9.50 6.08
C CYS A 436 -9.54 8.58 7.28
N ARG A 437 -10.77 8.62 7.78
CA ARG A 437 -11.29 7.79 8.88
C ARG A 437 -11.85 6.46 8.37
N MET A 438 -12.56 6.49 7.24
CA MET A 438 -13.20 5.34 6.60
C MET A 438 -13.05 5.44 5.09
N ILE A 439 -12.99 4.27 4.44
CA ILE A 439 -12.86 4.13 3.00
C ILE A 439 -13.83 3.04 2.54
N TYR A 440 -14.60 3.33 1.50
CA TYR A 440 -15.34 2.36 0.71
C TYR A 440 -14.67 2.22 -0.66
N ILE A 441 -14.53 0.97 -1.11
CA ILE A 441 -13.89 0.61 -2.37
C ILE A 441 -14.94 -0.02 -3.27
N GLY A 442 -15.41 0.75 -4.26
CA GLY A 442 -16.40 0.31 -5.23
C GLY A 442 -15.78 -0.11 -6.57
N ASP A 443 -16.63 -0.41 -7.55
CA ASP A 443 -16.19 -0.68 -8.93
C ASP A 443 -15.77 0.64 -9.59
N HIS A 444 -14.48 0.87 -9.82
CA HIS A 444 -13.92 2.13 -10.36
C HIS A 444 -14.14 3.43 -9.54
N ILE A 445 -14.62 3.34 -8.29
CA ILE A 445 -14.86 4.50 -7.42
C ILE A 445 -14.30 4.28 -6.02
N LEU A 446 -13.65 5.31 -5.47
CA LEU A 446 -13.24 5.39 -4.08
C LEU A 446 -14.06 6.46 -3.38
N ILE A 447 -14.63 6.13 -2.23
CA ILE A 447 -15.35 7.07 -1.36
C ILE A 447 -14.69 7.03 0.01
N ALA A 448 -14.39 8.19 0.57
CA ALA A 448 -13.76 8.26 1.88
C ALA A 448 -14.35 9.38 2.74
N SER A 449 -14.38 9.16 4.06
CA SER A 449 -14.68 10.19 5.05
C SER A 449 -13.37 10.73 5.62
N GLN A 450 -13.18 12.04 5.57
CA GLN A 450 -12.06 12.72 6.22
C GLN A 450 -12.24 12.74 7.76
N PRO A 451 -11.19 13.06 8.55
CA PRO A 451 -11.28 13.14 10.02
C PRO A 451 -12.38 14.07 10.55
N ASN A 452 -12.72 15.12 9.80
CA ASN A 452 -13.82 16.05 10.09
C ASN A 452 -15.19 15.61 9.55
N PHE A 453 -15.34 14.32 9.21
CA PHE A 453 -16.53 13.69 8.64
C PHE A 453 -16.90 14.11 7.21
N LYS A 454 -16.14 15.02 6.59
CA LYS A 454 -16.40 15.45 5.22
C LYS A 454 -16.18 14.29 4.25
N MET A 455 -17.16 14.05 3.39
CA MET A 455 -17.09 13.00 2.37
C MET A 455 -16.39 13.51 1.11
N ILE A 456 -15.48 12.68 0.59
CA ILE A 456 -14.78 12.89 -0.67
C ILE A 456 -14.86 11.62 -1.53
N TYR A 457 -14.79 11.79 -2.84
CA TYR A 457 -14.75 10.68 -3.78
C TYR A 457 -13.74 10.95 -4.89
N LYS A 458 -13.28 9.87 -5.53
CA LYS A 458 -12.45 9.92 -6.73
C LYS A 458 -12.81 8.76 -7.64
N ASN A 459 -12.87 9.02 -8.95
CA ASN A 459 -12.92 7.98 -9.98
C ASN A 459 -11.49 7.56 -10.30
N SER A 460 -11.27 6.25 -10.43
CA SER A 460 -10.02 5.57 -10.83
C SER A 460 -9.45 4.62 -9.78
N TYR A 461 -8.93 3.50 -10.29
CA TYR A 461 -8.15 2.54 -9.52
C TYR A 461 -6.75 3.11 -9.27
N PRO A 462 -6.17 2.91 -8.07
CA PRO A 462 -4.75 3.20 -7.87
C PRO A 462 -3.80 2.34 -8.74
N GLY A 463 -4.33 1.35 -9.49
CA GLY A 463 -3.58 0.59 -10.50
C GLY A 463 -3.25 1.35 -11.80
N GLU A 464 -3.95 2.45 -12.11
CA GLU A 464 -3.61 3.30 -13.28
C GLU A 464 -2.53 4.35 -12.97
N ILE A 465 -2.27 4.60 -11.68
CA ILE A 465 -1.37 5.69 -11.24
C ILE A 465 0.11 5.40 -11.57
N TYR A 466 0.50 4.14 -11.86
CA TYR A 466 1.88 3.79 -12.21
C TYR A 466 2.11 3.29 -13.64
N ASN A 467 1.08 3.18 -14.48
CA ASN A 467 1.29 2.99 -15.93
C ASN A 467 1.73 4.28 -16.64
N HIS A 468 1.73 5.43 -15.94
CA HIS A 468 2.19 6.72 -16.45
C HIS A 468 3.64 7.07 -16.12
N VAL A 469 4.45 6.13 -15.61
CA VAL A 469 5.89 6.19 -15.95
C VAL A 469 5.98 5.72 -17.39
N GLU A 470 5.77 6.65 -18.32
CA GLU A 470 5.99 6.40 -19.74
C GLU A 470 7.36 5.75 -19.92
N ASP A 471 7.29 4.49 -20.31
CA ASP A 471 8.29 3.79 -21.05
C ASP A 471 8.62 4.64 -22.30
N THR A 472 9.64 5.49 -22.17
CA THR A 472 10.21 6.22 -23.32
C THR A 472 10.99 5.28 -24.25
N THR A 473 10.92 3.95 -24.04
CA THR A 473 11.25 2.99 -25.09
C THR A 473 9.99 2.48 -25.77
N LYS A 474 9.41 3.32 -26.65
CA LYS A 474 8.55 2.81 -27.74
C LYS A 474 9.37 1.80 -28.53
N SER A 475 9.08 0.53 -28.30
CA SER A 475 9.39 -0.57 -29.20
C SER A 475 8.72 -0.28 -30.53
N VAL A 476 9.49 0.21 -31.50
CA VAL A 476 9.08 0.24 -32.90
C VAL A 476 9.02 -1.21 -33.38
N THR A 477 7.82 -1.78 -33.37
CA THR A 477 7.53 -3.03 -34.07
C THR A 477 7.83 -2.85 -35.56
N THR A 478 8.72 -3.69 -36.05
CA THR A 478 9.01 -3.89 -37.47
C THR A 478 7.75 -4.34 -38.21
N THR A 479 7.17 -3.46 -39.01
CA THR A 479 6.28 -3.84 -40.10
C THR A 479 6.79 -3.20 -41.39
N SER A 480 7.07 -4.08 -42.34
CA SER A 480 7.51 -3.87 -43.71
C SER A 480 6.99 -2.59 -44.39
N LEU A 481 7.93 -1.78 -44.91
CA LEU A 481 7.68 -0.77 -45.94
C LEU A 481 7.33 -1.43 -47.28
N PRO A 482 6.38 -0.86 -48.04
CA PRO A 482 6.47 -0.79 -49.49
C PRO A 482 7.18 0.48 -49.96
N ASP A 483 7.78 0.33 -51.12
CA ASP A 483 8.66 1.21 -51.90
C ASP A 483 8.33 2.71 -52.05
N ARG A 484 9.43 3.47 -52.14
CA ARG A 484 9.73 4.64 -53.00
C ARG A 484 9.23 6.06 -52.64
N LEU A 485 10.26 6.92 -52.50
CA LEU A 485 10.43 8.32 -52.98
C LEU A 485 9.48 9.38 -52.34
N SER A 486 9.88 10.54 -51.84
CA SER A 486 11.03 11.41 -52.13
C SER A 486 11.11 12.55 -51.10
N SER A 487 12.30 13.13 -50.97
CA SER A 487 12.72 14.41 -50.37
C SER A 487 11.64 15.41 -49.87
N GLU A 488 11.79 15.88 -48.63
CA GLU A 488 11.82 17.32 -48.32
C GLU A 488 12.42 17.59 -46.92
N ASN A 489 13.39 18.52 -46.87
CA ASN A 489 14.01 19.06 -45.67
C ASN A 489 13.02 19.92 -44.87
N LYS A 490 12.92 19.72 -43.55
CA LYS A 490 12.60 20.80 -42.60
C LYS A 490 13.59 20.81 -41.44
N THR A 491 14.31 21.92 -41.39
CA THR A 491 15.30 22.37 -40.42
C THR A 491 14.71 22.57 -39.01
N VAL A 492 15.44 22.16 -37.97
CA VAL A 492 15.16 22.45 -36.55
C VAL A 492 16.01 23.64 -36.07
N SER A 493 15.43 24.34 -35.10
CA SER A 493 15.62 25.69 -34.58
C SER A 493 17.00 26.12 -34.05
N SER A 494 17.15 27.43 -33.93
CA SER A 494 18.32 28.29 -33.85
C SER A 494 19.35 28.08 -32.72
N LYS A 495 20.61 28.38 -33.05
CA LYS A 495 21.83 28.57 -32.23
C LYS A 495 21.64 29.20 -30.83
N ASN A 496 20.64 30.06 -30.65
CA ASN A 496 20.36 30.73 -29.37
C ASN A 496 20.00 29.75 -28.23
N ASP A 497 19.38 28.60 -28.53
CA ASP A 497 18.95 27.61 -27.51
C ASP A 497 20.14 26.77 -26.98
N ILE A 498 21.24 26.73 -27.73
CA ILE A 498 22.49 26.05 -27.32
C ILE A 498 23.33 26.99 -26.45
N ASP A 499 23.44 28.26 -26.83
CA ASP A 499 24.21 29.25 -26.07
C ASP A 499 23.57 29.53 -24.69
N GLU A 500 22.23 29.44 -24.57
CA GLU A 500 21.51 29.60 -23.31
C GLU A 500 21.75 28.40 -22.35
N LYS A 501 21.80 27.18 -22.88
CA LYS A 501 22.11 25.97 -22.10
C LYS A 501 23.57 25.92 -21.64
N ILE A 502 24.50 26.40 -22.45
CA ILE A 502 25.93 26.52 -22.08
C ILE A 502 26.12 27.57 -20.97
N SER A 503 25.38 28.68 -21.04
CA SER A 503 25.37 29.71 -19.99
C SER A 503 24.88 29.16 -18.65
N LEU A 504 23.79 28.37 -18.65
CA LEU A 504 23.26 27.73 -17.44
C LEU A 504 24.24 26.74 -16.81
N ILE A 505 24.88 25.90 -17.62
CA ILE A 505 25.87 24.92 -17.14
C ILE A 505 27.11 25.64 -16.56
N SER A 506 27.58 26.69 -17.23
CA SER A 506 28.71 27.50 -16.74
C SER A 506 28.41 28.22 -15.42
N LYS A 507 27.15 28.63 -15.22
CA LYS A 507 26.69 29.28 -13.98
C LYS A 507 26.57 28.28 -12.82
N PHE A 508 26.12 27.07 -13.12
CA PHE A 508 26.00 25.98 -12.15
C PHE A 508 27.38 25.51 -11.66
N LEU A 509 28.37 25.44 -12.55
CA LEU A 509 29.75 25.05 -12.20
C LEU A 509 30.47 26.12 -11.37
N LYS A 510 30.25 27.42 -11.65
CA LYS A 510 30.78 28.52 -10.83
C LYS A 510 30.20 28.58 -9.42
N MET A 511 28.96 28.14 -9.22
CA MET A 511 28.36 28.03 -7.88
C MET A 511 28.94 26.86 -7.08
N TYR A 512 29.43 25.81 -7.76
CA TYR A 512 30.04 24.65 -7.12
C TYR A 512 31.48 24.92 -6.65
N ASP A 513 32.28 25.62 -7.46
CA ASP A 513 33.65 26.03 -7.09
C ASP A 513 33.69 27.03 -5.92
N ALA A 514 32.67 27.89 -5.78
CA ALA A 514 32.62 28.89 -4.71
C ALA A 514 32.42 28.31 -3.30
N ASN A 515 32.06 27.03 -3.18
CA ASN A 515 31.78 26.35 -1.92
C ASN A 515 32.90 25.43 -1.42
N GLN A 516 34.06 25.37 -2.09
CA GLN A 516 35.21 24.59 -1.60
C GLN A 516 36.24 25.47 -0.90
N THR A 517 36.49 25.19 0.39
CA THR A 517 37.61 25.77 1.15
C THR A 517 38.95 25.16 0.69
N PRO A 518 40.02 25.95 0.54
CA PRO A 518 41.26 25.49 -0.06
C PRO A 518 42.10 24.73 0.97
N ASN A 519 42.22 23.41 0.84
CA ASN A 519 43.47 22.69 1.13
C ASN A 519 43.36 21.20 0.75
N TYR A 520 44.35 20.77 -0.04
CA TYR A 520 44.67 19.44 -0.59
C TYR A 520 44.10 19.09 -1.98
N PRO A 521 44.97 18.94 -3.01
CA PRO A 521 44.57 18.42 -4.31
C PRO A 521 44.49 16.88 -4.24
N THR A 522 43.30 16.32 -4.47
CA THR A 522 43.11 14.88 -4.70
C THR A 522 43.20 14.56 -6.18
N THR A 523 43.58 13.33 -6.50
CA THR A 523 43.82 12.77 -7.85
C THR A 523 42.63 12.84 -8.84
N GLU A 524 41.51 13.48 -8.48
CA GLU A 524 40.33 13.72 -9.33
C GLU A 524 40.45 15.00 -10.21
N ASP A 525 41.35 15.93 -9.89
CA ASP A 525 41.55 17.16 -10.70
C ASP A 525 42.11 16.87 -12.11
N VAL A 526 42.81 15.75 -12.27
CA VAL A 526 43.40 15.33 -13.57
C VAL A 526 42.33 14.79 -14.51
N THR A 527 41.26 14.18 -13.99
CA THR A 527 40.14 13.66 -14.80
C THR A 527 39.23 14.77 -15.34
N TYR A 528 38.99 15.84 -14.58
CA TYR A 528 38.10 16.93 -15.01
C TYR A 528 38.74 17.85 -16.05
N THR A 529 40.03 18.15 -15.91
CA THR A 529 40.77 18.93 -16.92
C THR A 529 40.82 18.18 -18.26
N SER A 530 40.91 16.84 -18.23
CA SER A 530 40.84 16.01 -19.44
C SER A 530 39.48 16.09 -20.12
N ILE A 531 38.37 16.10 -19.36
CA ILE A 531 37.00 16.18 -19.90
C ILE A 531 36.74 17.54 -20.57
N ILE A 532 37.19 18.64 -19.96
CA ILE A 532 37.03 19.99 -20.53
C ILE A 532 37.84 20.14 -21.84
N THR A 533 39.05 19.58 -21.89
CA THR A 533 39.90 19.63 -23.10
C THR A 533 39.27 18.83 -24.25
N THR A 534 38.73 17.63 -23.97
CA THR A 534 38.06 16.78 -24.97
C THR A 534 36.76 17.39 -25.51
N ILE A 535 35.99 18.09 -24.67
CA ILE A 535 34.75 18.77 -25.12
C ILE A 535 35.09 19.97 -26.01
N THR A 536 36.15 20.72 -25.69
CA THR A 536 36.56 21.91 -26.45
C THR A 536 37.13 21.55 -27.82
N GLU A 537 37.93 20.47 -27.91
CA GLU A 537 38.47 19.96 -29.17
C GLU A 537 37.37 19.36 -30.08
N ALA A 538 36.37 18.67 -29.51
CA ALA A 538 35.26 18.07 -30.27
C ALA A 538 34.34 19.11 -30.92
N THR A 539 34.17 20.30 -30.32
CA THR A 539 33.37 21.38 -30.92
C THR A 539 34.06 22.12 -32.08
N SER A 540 35.36 21.91 -32.29
CA SER A 540 36.12 22.55 -33.38
C SER A 540 36.00 21.81 -34.72
N GLN A 541 35.56 20.55 -34.72
CA GLN A 541 35.32 19.75 -35.91
C GLN A 541 33.82 19.43 -35.99
N GLN A 542 33.10 20.10 -36.89
CA GLN A 542 31.66 19.90 -37.12
C GLN A 542 31.35 18.45 -37.51
N SER A 543 31.18 17.56 -36.54
CA SER A 543 30.83 16.15 -36.75
C SER A 543 29.88 15.72 -35.64
N ASN A 544 28.73 15.17 -36.03
CA ASN A 544 27.70 14.66 -35.11
C ASN A 544 28.24 13.46 -34.32
N PHE A 545 28.46 13.63 -33.03
CA PHE A 545 28.70 12.52 -32.10
C PHE A 545 27.67 12.53 -30.97
N VAL A 546 27.19 11.33 -30.63
CA VAL A 546 26.36 11.04 -29.45
C VAL A 546 27.27 10.41 -28.40
N PHE A 547 27.39 11.04 -27.23
CA PHE A 547 28.15 10.50 -26.11
C PHE A 547 27.23 9.67 -25.19
N ILE A 548 27.63 8.44 -24.87
CA ILE A 548 27.03 7.64 -23.79
C ILE A 548 28.05 7.59 -22.65
N LEU A 549 27.78 8.32 -21.58
CA LEU A 549 28.55 8.23 -20.34
C LEU A 549 28.05 7.02 -19.52
N LYS A 550 28.88 5.99 -19.41
CA LYS A 550 28.75 4.98 -18.35
C LYS A 550 29.61 5.42 -17.17
N SER A 551 28.99 5.74 -16.04
CA SER A 551 29.70 5.79 -14.75
C SER A 551 29.94 4.34 -14.28
N TYR A 552 31.19 3.99 -14.00
CA TYR A 552 31.54 2.79 -13.24
C TYR A 552 31.42 3.03 -11.75
#